data_AF-A0A0A0AGQ5-F1
#
_entry.id   AF-A0A0A0AGQ5-F1
#
_cell.length_a   1.000
_cell.length_b   1.000
_cell.length_c   1.000
_cell.angle_alpha   90.00
_cell.angle_beta   90.00
_cell.angle_gamma   90.00
#
_symmetry.space_group_name_H-M   'P 1'
#
loop_
_entity.id
_entity.type
_entity.pdbx_description
1 polymer ?
#
loop_
_entity_poly.entity_id
_entity_poly.type
_entity_poly.pdbx_seq_one_letter_code
_entity_poly.pdbx_strand_id
1 'polypeptide(L)'
;DARVRGWFLLDSYLPTFFLTGAYLLCIWLGNKFMKDRPPFSLRAHLIVYNLGITLLSLYMLIELILATWEGGYNLQCQNLHSAGEADIRVAKVLWWYYFSKVIEFMDTIFFVLRKKSSQITFLHVYHHATMFNIWWCVLNWIPCGQSFFGPTLNSFIHVLMYSYYGLSVIPSMRKYLWWKKYLTQAQLIQFLLTIVHTLSAAVKPCGFPFGCLMFQSSYMATLVVLFINFYIK
;
A
#
# COMPACT_ATOMS: atom_id res chain seq x y z
N ASP A 1 16.91 11.76 2.95
CA ASP A 1 17.78 11.64 1.77
C ASP A 1 17.76 12.98 1.05
N ALA A 2 18.90 13.49 0.58
CA ALA A 2 18.94 14.77 -0.14
C ALA A 2 18.10 14.75 -1.43
N ARG A 3 17.92 13.57 -2.04
CA ARG A 3 17.18 13.37 -3.30
C ARG A 3 15.68 13.62 -3.21
N VAL A 4 15.10 13.57 -2.01
CA VAL A 4 13.65 13.73 -1.78
C VAL A 4 13.30 15.00 -1.00
N ARG A 5 14.29 15.86 -0.69
CA ARG A 5 14.06 17.14 0.01
C ARG A 5 13.25 18.08 -0.88
N GLY A 6 12.24 18.73 -0.28
CA GLY A 6 11.30 19.63 -0.98
C GLY A 6 10.14 18.91 -1.65
N TRP A 7 10.04 17.58 -1.56
CA TRP A 7 8.88 16.85 -2.06
C TRP A 7 7.72 16.94 -1.08
N PHE A 8 6.51 17.05 -1.64
CA PHE A 8 5.29 17.25 -0.87
C PHE A 8 5.11 16.15 0.19
N LEU A 9 4.86 16.58 1.45
CA LEU A 9 4.70 15.75 2.67
C LEU A 9 5.96 15.03 3.19
N LEU A 10 7.14 15.20 2.57
CA LEU A 10 8.37 14.53 3.02
C LEU A 10 9.29 15.38 3.91
N ASP A 11 9.16 16.72 3.88
CA ASP A 11 10.05 17.63 4.61
C ASP A 11 9.93 17.56 6.14
N SER A 12 8.74 17.19 6.64
CA SER A 12 8.50 17.01 8.07
C SER A 12 7.65 15.78 8.32
N TYR A 13 7.83 15.16 9.49
CA TYR A 13 6.98 14.05 9.93
C TYR A 13 5.61 14.54 10.44
N LEU A 14 5.51 15.81 10.84
CA LEU A 14 4.30 16.38 11.43
C LEU A 14 3.07 16.21 10.52
N PRO A 15 3.10 16.53 9.21
CA PRO A 15 1.96 16.31 8.33
C PRO A 15 1.50 14.85 8.28
N THR A 16 2.43 13.89 8.20
CA THR A 16 2.14 12.45 8.19
C THR A 16 1.41 12.02 9.48
N PHE A 17 1.92 12.49 10.62
CA PHE A 17 1.33 12.22 11.92
C PHE A 17 -0.08 12.83 12.05
N PHE A 18 -0.24 14.10 11.66
CA PHE A 18 -1.54 14.78 11.69
C PHE A 18 -2.57 14.11 10.77
N LEU A 19 -2.18 13.71 9.56
CA LEU A 19 -3.07 12.98 8.64
C LEU A 19 -3.49 11.62 9.20
N THR A 20 -2.58 10.90 9.86
CA THR A 20 -2.91 9.64 10.53
C THR A 20 -3.87 9.86 11.71
N GLY A 21 -3.63 10.88 12.52
CA GLY A 21 -4.53 11.27 13.60
C GLY A 21 -5.91 11.69 13.09
N ALA A 22 -5.94 12.50 12.03
CA ALA A 22 -7.18 12.91 11.37
C ALA A 22 -7.94 11.70 10.81
N TYR A 23 -7.26 10.72 10.22
CA TYR A 23 -7.86 9.48 9.76
C TYR A 23 -8.57 8.72 10.89
N LEU A 24 -7.90 8.51 12.04
CA LEU A 24 -8.49 7.83 13.20
C LEU A 24 -9.67 8.63 13.77
N LEU A 25 -9.53 9.96 13.86
CA LEU A 25 -10.59 10.85 14.32
C LEU A 25 -11.80 10.80 13.38
N CYS A 26 -11.59 10.79 12.06
CA CYS A 26 -12.64 10.66 11.05
C CYS A 26 -13.41 9.35 11.18
N ILE A 27 -12.74 8.23 11.51
CA ILE A 27 -13.42 6.96 11.79
C ILE A 27 -14.32 7.09 13.02
N TRP A 28 -13.81 7.66 14.11
CA TRP A 28 -14.57 7.82 15.35
C TRP A 28 -15.76 8.78 15.18
N LEU A 29 -15.51 9.98 14.65
CA LEU A 29 -16.54 10.98 14.37
C LEU A 29 -17.55 10.49 13.35
N GLY A 30 -17.09 9.85 12.28
CA GLY A 30 -17.96 9.35 11.22
C GLY A 30 -18.88 8.24 11.71
N ASN A 31 -18.40 7.31 12.55
CA ASN A 31 -19.28 6.28 13.15
C ASN A 31 -20.31 6.92 14.09
N LYS A 32 -19.92 7.92 14.88
CA LYS A 32 -20.84 8.66 15.76
C LYS A 32 -21.90 9.41 14.95
N PHE A 33 -21.49 10.11 13.90
CA PHE A 33 -22.37 10.87 13.01
C PHE A 33 -23.34 9.98 12.22
N MET A 34 -22.87 8.81 11.79
CA MET A 34 -23.69 7.87 11.02
C MET A 34 -24.66 7.09 11.90
N LYS A 35 -24.50 7.03 13.23
CA LYS A 35 -25.33 6.21 14.13
C LYS A 35 -26.82 6.35 13.84
N ASP A 36 -27.32 7.59 13.75
CA ASP A 36 -28.74 7.90 13.58
C ASP A 36 -29.16 8.20 12.12
N ARG A 37 -28.28 7.94 11.14
CA ARG A 37 -28.52 8.22 9.71
C ARG A 37 -28.60 6.96 8.85
N PRO A 38 -29.36 6.96 7.75
CA PRO A 38 -29.34 5.86 6.78
C PRO A 38 -27.98 5.81 6.03
N PRO A 39 -27.57 4.64 5.52
CA PRO A 39 -26.33 4.50 4.77
C PRO A 39 -26.38 5.27 3.44
N PHE A 40 -25.31 5.98 3.09
CA PHE A 40 -25.25 6.75 1.85
C PHE A 40 -25.09 5.86 0.61
N SER A 41 -25.78 6.20 -0.48
CA SER A 41 -25.62 5.54 -1.79
C SER A 41 -24.49 6.22 -2.59
N LEU A 42 -23.24 5.83 -2.32
CA LEU A 42 -22.05 6.40 -2.96
C LEU A 42 -21.57 5.61 -4.18
N ARG A 43 -22.48 4.96 -4.92
CA ARG A 43 -22.11 3.99 -5.97
C ARG A 43 -21.24 4.62 -7.07
N ALA A 44 -21.65 5.75 -7.64
CA ALA A 44 -20.90 6.42 -8.70
C ALA A 44 -19.51 6.86 -8.20
N HIS A 45 -19.46 7.48 -7.02
CA HIS A 45 -18.22 7.91 -6.38
C HIS A 45 -17.26 6.74 -6.14
N LEU A 46 -17.76 5.60 -5.66
CA LEU A 46 -16.94 4.39 -5.48
C LEU A 46 -16.42 3.85 -6.79
N ILE A 47 -17.20 3.87 -7.88
CA ILE A 47 -16.73 3.39 -9.18
C ILE A 47 -15.59 4.28 -9.68
N VAL A 48 -15.77 5.60 -9.66
CA VAL A 48 -14.73 6.56 -10.09
C VAL A 48 -13.49 6.45 -9.21
N TYR A 49 -13.67 6.35 -7.90
CA TYR A 49 -12.59 6.19 -6.94
C TYR A 49 -11.81 4.89 -7.16
N ASN A 50 -12.49 3.74 -7.21
CA ASN A 50 -11.82 2.45 -7.42
C ASN A 50 -11.11 2.42 -8.77
N LEU A 51 -11.71 2.97 -9.82
CA LEU A 51 -11.06 3.09 -11.14
C LEU A 51 -9.81 3.97 -11.07
N GLY A 52 -9.89 5.11 -10.39
CA GLY A 52 -8.75 6.02 -10.18
C GLY A 52 -7.59 5.32 -9.46
N ILE A 53 -7.87 4.59 -8.38
CA ILE A 53 -6.83 3.84 -7.66
C ILE A 53 -6.28 2.68 -8.51
N THR A 54 -7.11 1.99 -9.27
CA THR A 54 -6.66 0.95 -10.20
C THR A 54 -5.70 1.52 -11.24
N LEU A 55 -6.03 2.67 -11.86
CA LEU A 55 -5.19 3.32 -12.85
C LEU A 55 -3.88 3.83 -12.24
N LEU A 56 -3.93 4.44 -11.05
CA LEU A 56 -2.74 4.87 -10.31
C LEU A 56 -1.84 3.67 -9.98
N SER A 57 -2.42 2.56 -9.52
CA SER A 57 -1.69 1.33 -9.20
C SER A 57 -1.07 0.70 -10.45
N LEU A 58 -1.76 0.76 -11.59
CA LEU A 58 -1.23 0.29 -12.87
C LEU A 58 -0.07 1.16 -13.36
N TYR A 59 -0.20 2.49 -13.25
CA TYR A 59 0.88 3.43 -13.56
C TYR A 59 2.13 3.14 -12.70
N MET A 60 1.96 3.01 -11.38
CA MET A 60 3.07 2.70 -10.47
C MET A 60 3.72 1.35 -10.79
N LEU A 61 2.92 0.34 -11.12
CA LEU A 61 3.41 -0.98 -11.51
C LEU A 61 4.28 -0.91 -12.77
N ILE A 62 3.77 -0.28 -13.84
CA ILE A 62 4.47 -0.16 -15.12
C ILE A 62 5.76 0.65 -14.94
N GLU A 63 5.68 1.79 -14.27
CA GLU A 63 6.85 2.64 -14.04
C GLU A 63 7.92 1.97 -13.18
N LEU A 64 7.55 1.22 -12.14
CA LEU A 64 8.52 0.46 -11.34
C LEU A 64 9.20 -0.62 -12.17
N ILE A 65 8.44 -1.36 -12.99
CA ILE A 65 9.01 -2.41 -13.85
C ILE A 65 9.96 -1.79 -14.88
N LEU A 66 9.54 -0.74 -15.58
CA LEU A 66 10.37 -0.07 -16.59
C LEU A 66 11.62 0.55 -15.96
N ALA A 67 11.48 1.27 -14.85
CA ALA A 67 12.61 1.89 -14.16
C ALA A 67 13.64 0.87 -13.68
N THR A 68 13.18 -0.29 -13.18
CA THR A 68 14.08 -1.36 -12.71
C THR A 68 14.73 -2.11 -13.88
N TRP A 69 14.01 -2.32 -14.98
CA TRP A 69 14.51 -2.98 -16.17
C TRP A 69 15.54 -2.13 -16.91
N GLU A 70 15.21 -0.87 -17.20
CA GLU A 70 16.13 0.08 -17.84
C GLU A 70 17.34 0.39 -16.96
N GLY A 71 17.14 0.44 -15.64
CA GLY A 71 18.21 0.64 -14.65
C GLY A 71 19.08 -0.58 -14.38
N GLY A 72 18.82 -1.73 -15.01
CA GLY A 72 19.59 -2.97 -14.82
C GLY A 72 19.62 -3.44 -13.36
N TYR A 73 18.50 -3.28 -12.63
CA TYR A 73 18.44 -3.60 -11.20
C TYR A 73 18.71 -5.09 -10.94
N ASN A 74 19.58 -5.36 -9.98
CA ASN A 74 19.80 -6.74 -9.54
C ASN A 74 18.67 -7.17 -8.59
N LEU A 75 17.86 -8.13 -9.06
CA LEU A 75 16.75 -8.73 -8.31
C LEU A 75 17.19 -9.41 -7.01
N GLN A 76 18.46 -9.81 -6.88
CA GLN A 76 18.95 -10.45 -5.66
C GLN A 76 19.37 -9.43 -4.59
N CYS A 77 20.05 -8.35 -4.97
CA CYS A 77 20.43 -7.29 -4.05
C CYS A 77 20.81 -6.02 -4.83
N GLN A 78 20.08 -4.93 -4.60
CA GLN A 78 20.32 -3.63 -5.25
C GLN A 78 20.70 -2.58 -4.20
N ASN A 79 21.80 -1.88 -4.45
CA ASN A 79 22.29 -0.81 -3.59
C ASN A 79 21.56 0.51 -3.80
N LEU A 80 21.75 1.43 -2.83
CA LEU A 80 21.09 2.73 -2.77
C LEU A 80 21.69 3.81 -3.71
N HIS A 81 22.85 3.52 -4.31
CA HIS A 81 23.67 4.50 -5.06
C HIS A 81 24.14 4.00 -6.43
N SER A 82 23.77 2.79 -6.84
CA SER A 82 24.37 2.12 -8.00
C SER A 82 23.71 2.42 -9.34
N ALA A 83 22.51 3.00 -9.36
CA ALA A 83 21.69 3.09 -10.58
C ALA A 83 21.31 4.51 -11.02
N GLY A 84 21.94 5.54 -10.44
CA GLY A 84 21.94 6.91 -11.00
C GLY A 84 20.55 7.48 -11.28
N GLU A 85 20.23 7.73 -12.57
CA GLU A 85 18.94 8.29 -12.98
C GLU A 85 17.75 7.33 -12.75
N ALA A 86 17.96 6.02 -12.83
CA ALA A 86 16.93 5.03 -12.54
C ALA A 86 16.54 5.04 -11.05
N ASP A 87 17.50 5.31 -10.14
CA ASP A 87 17.21 5.48 -8.71
C ASP A 87 16.28 6.67 -8.47
N ILE A 88 16.48 7.78 -9.19
CA ILE A 88 15.61 8.97 -9.11
C ILE A 88 14.21 8.65 -9.65
N ARG A 89 14.10 7.89 -10.75
CA ARG A 89 12.81 7.45 -11.30
C ARG A 89 12.07 6.55 -10.32
N VAL A 90 12.75 5.55 -9.74
CA VAL A 90 12.18 4.69 -8.69
C VAL A 90 11.73 5.52 -7.49
N ALA A 91 12.55 6.45 -6.99
CA ALA A 91 12.18 7.31 -5.86
C ALA A 91 10.90 8.11 -6.14
N LYS A 92 10.75 8.67 -7.35
CA LYS A 92 9.52 9.39 -7.75
C LYS A 92 8.29 8.48 -7.72
N VAL A 93 8.41 7.24 -8.18
CA VAL A 93 7.29 6.28 -8.15
C VAL A 93 7.00 5.83 -6.72
N LEU A 94 8.02 5.66 -5.88
CA LEU A 94 7.82 5.36 -4.46
C LEU A 94 7.15 6.53 -3.72
N TRP A 95 7.39 7.78 -4.13
CA TRP A 95 6.63 8.92 -3.62
C TRP A 95 5.15 8.86 -4.03
N TRP A 96 4.84 8.52 -5.29
CA TRP A 96 3.47 8.27 -5.71
C TRP A 96 2.82 7.13 -4.92
N TYR A 97 3.57 6.08 -4.61
CA TYR A 97 3.12 4.97 -3.78
C TYR A 97 2.81 5.43 -2.34
N TYR A 98 3.66 6.24 -1.72
CA TYR A 98 3.38 6.84 -0.41
C TYR A 98 2.13 7.74 -0.45
N PHE A 99 2.01 8.56 -1.49
CA PHE A 99 0.84 9.42 -1.68
C PHE A 99 -0.44 8.61 -1.88
N SER A 100 -0.36 7.46 -2.59
CA SER A 100 -1.49 6.54 -2.74
C SER A 100 -2.04 6.09 -1.40
N LYS A 101 -1.20 5.87 -0.38
CA LYS A 101 -1.64 5.45 0.97
C LYS A 101 -2.49 6.49 1.68
N VAL A 102 -2.28 7.78 1.42
CA VAL A 102 -3.18 8.84 1.90
C VAL A 102 -4.53 8.73 1.23
N ILE A 103 -4.55 8.52 -0.09
CA ILE A 103 -5.80 8.40 -0.84
C ILE A 103 -6.57 7.16 -0.37
N GLU A 104 -5.87 6.06 -0.11
CA GLU A 104 -6.45 4.81 0.41
C GLU A 104 -7.13 4.98 1.79
N PHE A 105 -6.84 6.03 2.56
CA PHE A 105 -7.63 6.35 3.78
C PHE A 105 -9.11 6.60 3.48
N MET A 106 -9.43 7.04 2.25
CA MET A 106 -10.80 7.21 1.81
C MET A 106 -11.58 5.89 1.80
N ASP A 107 -10.93 4.72 1.67
CA ASP A 107 -11.59 3.42 1.74
C ASP A 107 -12.37 3.26 3.05
N THR A 108 -11.72 3.58 4.16
CA THR A 108 -12.33 3.48 5.49
C THR A 108 -13.44 4.51 5.66
N ILE A 109 -13.26 5.72 5.13
CA ILE A 109 -14.29 6.76 5.14
C ILE A 109 -15.53 6.26 4.39
N PHE A 110 -15.37 5.64 3.22
CA PHE A 110 -16.48 5.05 2.48
C PHE A 110 -17.15 3.90 3.24
N PHE A 111 -16.41 3.06 3.97
CA PHE A 111 -17.00 2.03 4.82
C PHE A 111 -17.84 2.62 5.95
N VAL A 112 -17.37 3.69 6.59
CA VAL A 112 -18.11 4.42 7.64
C VAL A 112 -19.40 5.02 7.07
N LEU A 113 -19.32 5.77 5.96
CA LEU A 113 -20.46 6.41 5.33
C LEU A 113 -21.52 5.42 4.81
N ARG A 114 -21.12 4.18 4.52
CA ARG A 114 -22.02 3.10 4.07
C ARG A 114 -22.53 2.22 5.22
N LYS A 115 -22.19 2.52 6.47
CA LYS A 115 -22.46 1.67 7.64
C LYS A 115 -21.96 0.23 7.45
N LYS A 116 -20.80 0.07 6.81
CA LYS A 116 -20.12 -1.22 6.63
C LYS A 116 -19.05 -1.43 7.70
N SER A 117 -19.43 -1.25 8.97
CA SER A 117 -18.51 -1.35 10.11
C SER A 117 -17.86 -2.74 10.24
N SER A 118 -18.47 -3.79 9.70
CA SER A 118 -17.85 -5.13 9.63
C SER A 118 -16.61 -5.19 8.74
N GLN A 119 -16.43 -4.24 7.81
CA GLN A 119 -15.22 -4.12 6.98
C GLN A 119 -14.11 -3.33 7.67
N ILE A 120 -14.45 -2.52 8.69
CA ILE A 120 -13.49 -1.76 9.49
C ILE A 120 -12.92 -2.67 10.58
N THR A 121 -12.11 -3.63 10.16
CA THR A 121 -11.45 -4.57 11.07
C THR A 121 -10.21 -3.95 11.69
N PHE A 122 -9.73 -4.54 12.78
CA PHE A 122 -8.43 -4.17 13.36
C PHE A 122 -7.30 -4.26 12.31
N LEU A 123 -7.27 -5.34 11.51
CA LEU A 123 -6.30 -5.52 10.43
C LEU A 123 -6.33 -4.36 9.45
N HIS A 124 -7.52 -3.94 9.01
CA HIS A 124 -7.69 -2.83 8.07
C HIS A 124 -7.13 -1.52 8.64
N VAL A 125 -7.57 -1.14 9.84
CA VAL A 125 -7.13 0.13 10.45
C VAL A 125 -5.64 0.10 10.80
N TYR A 126 -5.14 -1.02 11.33
CA TYR A 126 -3.72 -1.22 11.63
C TYR A 126 -2.86 -1.09 10.38
N HIS A 127 -3.22 -1.78 9.29
CA HIS A 127 -2.49 -1.72 8.02
C HIS A 127 -2.45 -0.30 7.46
N HIS A 128 -3.60 0.36 7.28
CA HIS A 128 -3.63 1.71 6.70
C HIS A 128 -2.88 2.72 7.57
N ALA A 129 -3.09 2.73 8.89
CA ALA A 129 -2.41 3.68 9.77
C ALA A 129 -0.90 3.47 9.82
N THR A 130 -0.43 2.21 9.89
CA THR A 130 1.01 1.92 9.99
C THR A 130 1.74 2.08 8.66
N MET A 131 1.16 1.63 7.54
CA MET A 131 1.78 1.72 6.21
C MET A 131 2.18 3.15 5.86
N PHE A 132 1.28 4.11 6.07
CA PHE A 132 1.55 5.50 5.73
C PHE A 132 2.75 6.08 6.51
N ASN A 133 2.86 5.75 7.80
CA ASN A 133 3.97 6.19 8.65
C ASN A 133 5.30 5.50 8.29
N ILE A 134 5.26 4.19 8.04
CA ILE A 134 6.44 3.42 7.65
C ILE A 134 7.00 3.94 6.31
N TRP A 135 6.14 4.21 5.34
CA TRP A 135 6.56 4.69 4.02
C TRP A 135 7.17 6.09 4.05
N TRP A 136 6.74 6.96 4.96
CA TRP A 136 7.42 8.24 5.19
C TRP A 136 8.88 8.04 5.64
N CYS A 137 9.11 7.11 6.59
CA CYS A 137 10.46 6.76 7.04
C CYS A 137 11.29 6.15 5.91
N VAL A 138 10.71 5.21 5.14
CA VAL A 138 11.37 4.57 4.01
C VAL A 138 11.80 5.60 2.96
N LEU A 139 10.93 6.52 2.56
CA LEU A 139 11.30 7.56 1.59
C LEU A 139 12.38 8.51 2.11
N ASN A 140 12.35 8.85 3.40
CA ASN A 140 13.35 9.73 3.97
C ASN A 140 14.71 9.07 4.18
N TRP A 141 14.78 7.75 4.34
CA TRP A 141 16.03 7.05 4.73
C TRP A 141 16.59 6.18 3.59
N ILE A 142 15.70 5.55 2.82
CA ILE A 142 16.01 4.53 1.81
C ILE A 142 15.04 4.62 0.61
N PRO A 143 15.02 5.73 -0.16
CA PRO A 143 14.05 5.94 -1.25
C PRO A 143 14.31 5.10 -2.52
N CYS A 144 15.25 4.15 -2.50
CA CYS A 144 15.67 3.35 -3.66
C CYS A 144 16.22 1.98 -3.23
N GLY A 145 16.72 1.19 -4.19
CA GLY A 145 17.34 -0.11 -3.93
C GLY A 145 16.28 -1.16 -3.61
N GLN A 146 16.60 -2.10 -2.72
CA GLN A 146 15.79 -3.29 -2.40
C GLN A 146 14.32 -3.03 -1.99
N SER A 147 13.98 -1.82 -1.58
CA SER A 147 12.61 -1.43 -1.22
C SER A 147 11.63 -1.35 -2.40
N PHE A 148 12.08 -1.46 -3.65
CA PHE A 148 11.21 -1.40 -4.84
C PHE A 148 10.27 -2.61 -4.98
N PHE A 149 10.74 -3.81 -4.57
CA PHE A 149 10.05 -5.07 -4.88
C PHE A 149 8.68 -5.20 -4.18
N GLY A 150 8.59 -4.77 -2.92
CA GLY A 150 7.34 -4.77 -2.16
C GLY A 150 6.23 -3.91 -2.81
N PRO A 151 6.50 -2.63 -3.11
CA PRO A 151 5.61 -1.76 -3.88
C PRO A 151 5.22 -2.29 -5.24
N THR A 152 6.12 -2.92 -5.99
CA THR A 152 5.81 -3.51 -7.29
C THR A 152 4.74 -4.59 -7.13
N LEU A 153 4.96 -5.56 -6.24
CA LEU A 153 3.98 -6.62 -5.98
C LEU A 153 2.69 -6.06 -5.37
N ASN A 154 2.78 -5.09 -4.45
CA ASN A 154 1.59 -4.46 -3.85
C ASN A 154 0.76 -3.73 -4.90
N SER A 155 1.39 -2.98 -5.80
CA SER A 155 0.71 -2.27 -6.89
C SER A 155 0.00 -3.24 -7.82
N PHE A 156 0.63 -4.38 -8.15
CA PHE A 156 -0.01 -5.45 -8.92
C PHE A 156 -1.26 -6.01 -8.22
N ILE A 157 -1.16 -6.34 -6.93
CA ILE A 157 -2.30 -6.81 -6.15
C ILE A 157 -3.37 -5.73 -6.00
N HIS A 158 -2.99 -4.46 -5.86
CA HIS A 158 -3.91 -3.33 -5.77
C HIS A 158 -4.68 -3.15 -7.08
N VAL A 159 -4.06 -3.31 -8.26
CA VAL A 159 -4.79 -3.33 -9.54
C VAL A 159 -5.90 -4.38 -9.51
N LEU A 160 -5.61 -5.60 -9.06
CA LEU A 160 -6.61 -6.69 -8.99
C LEU A 160 -7.69 -6.41 -7.94
N MET A 161 -7.29 -5.95 -6.76
CA MET A 161 -8.19 -5.70 -5.61
C MET A 161 -9.15 -4.53 -5.88
N TYR A 162 -8.65 -3.38 -6.35
CA TYR A 162 -9.50 -2.22 -6.65
C TYR A 162 -10.38 -2.46 -7.87
N SER A 163 -9.90 -3.22 -8.86
CA SER A 163 -10.76 -3.69 -9.97
C SER A 163 -11.91 -4.56 -9.44
N TYR A 164 -11.63 -5.49 -8.53
CA TYR A 164 -12.66 -6.29 -7.87
C TYR A 164 -13.64 -5.41 -7.09
N TYR A 165 -13.16 -4.42 -6.32
CA TYR A 165 -14.02 -3.50 -5.59
C TYR A 165 -14.90 -2.66 -6.51
N GLY A 166 -14.35 -2.10 -7.59
CA GLY A 166 -15.10 -1.38 -8.61
C GLY A 166 -16.22 -2.23 -9.23
N LEU A 167 -15.89 -3.46 -9.65
CA LEU A 167 -16.88 -4.40 -10.19
C LEU A 167 -17.93 -4.80 -9.15
N SER A 168 -17.55 -4.94 -7.87
CA SER A 168 -18.48 -5.34 -6.80
C SER A 168 -19.56 -4.29 -6.49
N VAL A 169 -19.34 -3.03 -6.88
CA VAL A 169 -20.34 -1.96 -6.75
C VAL A 169 -21.50 -2.18 -7.71
N ILE A 170 -21.24 -2.78 -8.88
CA ILE A 170 -22.24 -3.05 -9.92
C ILE A 170 -23.02 -4.34 -9.56
N PRO A 171 -24.34 -4.26 -9.27
CA PRO A 171 -25.11 -5.42 -8.79
C PRO A 171 -25.11 -6.61 -9.75
N SER A 172 -25.17 -6.37 -11.07
CA SER A 172 -25.16 -7.40 -12.10
C SER A 172 -23.82 -8.16 -12.15
N MET A 173 -22.72 -7.50 -11.83
CA MET A 173 -21.37 -8.09 -11.89
C MET A 173 -21.05 -8.98 -10.69
N ARG A 174 -21.74 -8.80 -9.54
CA ARG A 174 -21.46 -9.55 -8.30
C ARG A 174 -21.51 -11.07 -8.47
N LYS A 175 -22.38 -11.58 -9.33
CA LYS A 175 -22.51 -13.03 -9.61
C LYS A 175 -21.23 -13.62 -10.21
N TYR A 176 -20.47 -12.83 -10.97
CA TYR A 176 -19.24 -13.26 -11.65
C TYR A 176 -17.98 -13.12 -10.78
N LEU A 177 -18.10 -12.53 -9.58
CA LEU A 177 -16.99 -12.27 -8.66
C LEU A 177 -16.70 -13.46 -7.72
N TRP A 178 -16.73 -14.68 -8.26
CA TRP A 178 -16.46 -15.93 -7.52
C TRP A 178 -15.01 -16.04 -7.05
N TRP A 179 -14.11 -15.29 -7.69
CA TRP A 179 -12.66 -15.36 -7.48
C TRP A 179 -12.15 -14.54 -6.27
N LYS A 180 -13.04 -14.06 -5.39
CA LYS A 180 -12.69 -13.35 -4.16
C LYS A 180 -11.65 -14.09 -3.31
N LYS A 181 -11.75 -15.42 -3.21
CA LYS A 181 -10.82 -16.24 -2.42
C LYS A 181 -9.40 -16.22 -2.99
N TYR A 182 -9.27 -16.23 -4.32
CA TYR A 182 -7.96 -16.17 -4.98
C TYR A 182 -7.27 -14.82 -4.80
N LEU A 183 -8.04 -13.72 -4.67
CA LEU A 183 -7.47 -12.42 -4.30
C LEU A 183 -6.79 -12.47 -2.93
N THR A 184 -7.44 -13.06 -1.92
CA THR A 184 -6.85 -13.19 -0.58
C THR A 184 -5.63 -14.12 -0.59
N GLN A 185 -5.66 -15.19 -1.39
CA GLN A 185 -4.49 -16.05 -1.59
C GLN A 185 -3.34 -15.30 -2.27
N ALA A 186 -3.63 -14.48 -3.29
CA ALA A 186 -2.62 -13.67 -3.97
C ALA A 186 -2.00 -12.61 -3.02
N GLN A 187 -2.79 -12.00 -2.13
CA GLN A 187 -2.30 -11.11 -1.08
C GLN A 187 -1.35 -11.83 -0.10
N LEU A 188 -1.68 -13.05 0.31
CA LEU A 188 -0.79 -13.85 1.18
C LEU A 188 0.52 -14.21 0.46
N ILE A 189 0.44 -14.64 -0.81
CA ILE A 189 1.62 -14.94 -1.63
C ILE A 189 2.50 -13.69 -1.80
N GLN A 190 1.92 -12.51 -2.01
CA GLN A 190 2.64 -11.24 -2.09
C GLN A 190 3.50 -10.99 -0.84
N PHE A 191 2.94 -11.21 0.35
CA PHE A 191 3.68 -11.02 1.60
C PHE A 191 4.82 -12.04 1.75
N LEU A 192 4.57 -13.31 1.42
CA LEU A 192 5.61 -14.35 1.47
C LEU A 192 6.76 -14.08 0.49
N LEU A 193 6.44 -13.72 -0.76
CA LEU A 193 7.45 -13.36 -1.76
C LEU A 193 8.28 -12.15 -1.31
N THR A 194 7.64 -11.14 -0.71
CA THR A 194 8.35 -9.96 -0.19
C THR A 194 9.28 -10.32 0.97
N ILE A 195 8.87 -11.23 1.87
CA ILE A 195 9.72 -11.73 2.96
C ILE A 195 10.93 -12.47 2.38
N VAL A 196 10.72 -13.41 1.45
CA VAL A 196 11.80 -14.20 0.84
C VAL A 196 12.81 -13.30 0.13
N HIS A 197 12.34 -12.30 -0.63
CA HIS A 197 13.19 -11.33 -1.29
C HIS A 197 14.02 -10.51 -0.28
N THR A 198 13.38 -10.02 0.79
CA THR A 198 14.05 -9.23 1.84
C THR A 198 15.10 -10.06 2.60
N LEU A 199 14.80 -11.33 2.89
CA LEU A 199 15.74 -12.26 3.53
C LEU A 199 16.90 -12.64 2.60
N SER A 200 16.66 -12.77 1.30
CA SER A 200 17.72 -13.01 0.31
C SER A 200 18.78 -11.90 0.32
N ALA A 201 18.33 -10.64 0.42
CA ALA A 201 19.20 -9.47 0.55
C ALA A 201 19.91 -9.40 1.91
N ALA A 202 19.35 -10.01 2.96
CA ALA A 202 20.01 -10.14 4.26
C ALA A 202 21.14 -11.18 4.26
N VAL A 203 21.02 -12.25 3.46
CA VAL A 203 22.04 -13.31 3.34
C VAL A 203 23.22 -12.88 2.46
N LYS A 204 22.97 -12.13 1.38
CA LYS A 204 24.02 -11.53 0.54
C LYS A 204 24.06 -10.00 0.73
N PRO A 205 24.83 -9.49 1.69
CA PRO A 205 24.85 -8.05 1.98
C PRO A 205 25.44 -7.29 0.79
N CYS A 206 24.62 -6.47 0.13
CA CYS A 206 25.09 -5.58 -0.93
C CYS A 206 25.50 -4.18 -0.43
N GLY A 207 25.09 -3.79 0.78
CA GLY A 207 25.28 -2.42 1.30
C GLY A 207 23.99 -1.73 1.72
N PHE A 208 22.86 -2.43 1.67
CA PHE A 208 21.58 -1.97 2.23
C PHE A 208 21.56 -2.10 3.77
N PRO A 209 21.01 -1.14 4.52
CA PRO A 209 21.02 -1.17 5.99
C PRO A 209 20.24 -2.37 6.55
N PHE A 210 20.94 -3.26 7.26
CA PHE A 210 20.37 -4.49 7.84
C PHE A 210 19.18 -4.22 8.77
N GLY A 211 19.23 -3.14 9.55
CA GLY A 211 18.14 -2.75 10.45
C GLY A 211 16.82 -2.51 9.70
N CYS A 212 16.86 -1.91 8.52
CA CYS A 212 15.67 -1.68 7.70
C CYS A 212 15.11 -2.99 7.12
N LEU A 213 15.97 -3.94 6.73
CA LEU A 213 15.55 -5.27 6.25
C LEU A 213 14.86 -6.07 7.35
N MET A 214 15.42 -6.05 8.55
CA MET A 214 14.82 -6.73 9.71
C MET A 214 13.49 -6.10 10.12
N PHE A 215 13.42 -4.77 10.12
CA PHE A 215 12.17 -4.06 10.37
C PHE A 215 11.10 -4.44 9.34
N GLN A 216 11.42 -4.38 8.05
CA GLN A 216 10.51 -4.77 6.97
C GLN A 216 10.04 -6.23 7.11
N SER A 217 10.95 -7.15 7.41
CA SER A 217 10.62 -8.57 7.59
C SER A 217 9.70 -8.79 8.79
N SER A 218 9.98 -8.13 9.92
CA SER A 218 9.16 -8.21 11.12
C SER A 218 7.75 -7.66 10.89
N TYR A 219 7.63 -6.50 10.23
CA TYR A 219 6.34 -5.91 9.88
C TYR A 219 5.54 -6.81 8.95
N MET A 220 6.19 -7.38 7.92
CA MET A 220 5.52 -8.28 6.99
C MET A 220 5.02 -9.55 7.68
N ALA A 221 5.78 -10.09 8.64
CA ALA A 221 5.34 -11.21 9.46
C ALA A 221 4.06 -10.88 10.27
N THR A 222 3.97 -9.67 10.84
CA THR A 222 2.73 -9.26 11.54
C THR A 222 1.52 -9.23 10.62
N LEU A 223 1.68 -8.74 9.38
CA LEU A 223 0.61 -8.72 8.38
C LEU A 223 0.21 -10.13 7.97
N VAL A 224 1.18 -11.04 7.75
CA VAL A 224 0.89 -12.45 7.44
C VAL A 224 0.04 -13.09 8.54
N VAL A 225 0.42 -12.91 9.82
CA VAL A 225 -0.35 -13.47 10.95
C VAL A 225 -1.77 -12.91 10.99
N LEU A 226 -1.94 -11.61 10.81
CA LEU A 226 -3.26 -10.97 10.81
C LEU A 226 -4.12 -11.39 9.61
N PHE A 227 -3.53 -11.56 8.44
CA PHE A 227 -4.24 -12.05 7.24
C PHE A 227 -4.60 -13.52 7.33
N ILE A 228 -3.75 -14.37 7.91
CA ILE A 228 -4.07 -15.78 8.17
C ILE A 228 -5.24 -15.87 9.15
N ASN A 229 -5.23 -15.09 10.23
CA ASN A 229 -6.34 -15.04 11.18
C ASN A 229 -7.65 -14.58 10.50
N PHE A 230 -7.57 -13.59 9.60
CA PHE A 230 -8.71 -13.15 8.80
C PHE A 230 -9.19 -14.21 7.79
N TYR A 231 -8.30 -15.04 7.23
CA TYR A 231 -8.65 -16.08 6.26
C TYR A 231 -9.27 -17.33 6.92
N ILE A 232 -8.84 -17.67 8.14
CA ILE A 232 -9.35 -18.81 8.90
C ILE A 232 -10.73 -18.53 9.52
N LYS A 233 -11.00 -17.26 9.88
CA LYS A 233 -12.24 -16.82 10.51
C LYS A 233 -13.37 -16.59 9.52
#